data_AF-A0A949HC31-F1
#
_entry.id   AF-A0A949HC31-F1
#
_cell.length_a   1.000
_cell.length_b   1.000
_cell.length_c   1.000
_cell.angle_alpha   90.00
_cell.angle_beta   90.00
_cell.angle_gamma   90.00
#
_symmetry.space_group_name_H-M   'P 1'
#
loop_
_entity.id
_entity.type
_entity.pdbx_description
1 polymer ?
#
loop_
_entity_poly.entity_id
_entity_poly.type
_entity_poly.pdbx_seq_one_letter_code
_entity_poly.pdbx_strand_id
1 'polypeptide(L)'
;MARVALVLGDQLMDDNPALEGADRVVMVESLGVLGRAPLHRARAQLVLSAMRHHAEALRGRGLEVEEIRGAASFAEALKGVGGQVACAHPNRAGAVGELAALGVELVPSNQFLTSPEQFAEWADGRKSITMEPFYREQRRRYGILVDAEGEPEGGRWNFDAENRKPPKAGVDAPEPWLPEEDEIDRTVREDLGSWDLDLWGEEGPRRFAVTPAEARAALADFVERRLPEFGAWQDAMVPGDPFLFHALMSVPLNLGLIGPLEVARAAQDAWA
;
A
#
# COMPACT_ATOMS: atom_id res chain seq x y z
N MET A 1 2.25 15.61 27.86
CA MET A 1 1.09 14.71 27.75
C MET A 1 1.56 13.50 26.98
N ALA A 2 1.01 12.30 27.23
CA ALA A 2 1.40 11.12 26.45
C ALA A 2 1.09 11.34 24.96
N ARG A 3 1.98 10.93 24.07
CA ARG A 3 1.79 10.98 22.61
C ARG A 3 1.29 9.62 22.13
N VAL A 4 0.20 9.61 21.38
CA VAL A 4 -0.44 8.40 20.87
C VAL A 4 -0.38 8.40 19.35
N ALA A 5 0.18 7.35 18.75
CA ALA A 5 0.15 7.16 17.32
C ALA A 5 -1.16 6.47 16.90
N LEU A 6 -1.99 7.13 16.11
CA LEU A 6 -3.08 6.49 15.39
C LEU A 6 -2.54 5.99 14.05
N VAL A 7 -2.55 4.67 13.84
CA VAL A 7 -2.14 4.04 12.58
C VAL A 7 -3.36 3.52 11.84
N LEU A 8 -3.59 4.05 10.63
CA LEU A 8 -4.70 3.64 9.77
C LEU A 8 -4.36 2.35 9.00
N GLY A 9 -5.40 1.64 8.53
CA GLY A 9 -5.25 0.36 7.82
C GLY A 9 -4.53 0.45 6.46
N ASP A 10 -4.25 1.65 5.96
CA ASP A 10 -3.46 1.90 4.74
C ASP A 10 -2.09 2.55 5.03
N GLN A 11 -1.66 2.58 6.30
CA GLN A 11 -0.44 3.25 6.77
C GLN A 11 0.48 2.30 7.56
N LEU A 12 0.55 1.03 7.15
CA LEU A 12 1.21 -0.06 7.89
C LEU A 12 2.72 -0.12 7.64
N MET A 13 3.36 1.06 7.64
CA MET A 13 4.78 1.26 7.41
C MET A 13 5.54 1.13 8.73
N ASP A 14 6.66 0.41 8.73
CA ASP A 14 7.49 0.23 9.95
C ASP A 14 8.05 1.56 10.49
N ASP A 15 8.23 2.54 9.61
CA ASP A 15 8.72 3.89 9.87
C ASP A 15 7.61 4.94 9.77
N ASN A 16 6.34 4.56 9.99
CA ASN A 16 5.21 5.49 9.97
C ASN A 16 5.51 6.74 10.84
N PRO A 17 5.45 7.97 10.28
CA PRO A 17 5.84 9.19 10.98
C PRO A 17 5.05 9.49 12.27
N ALA A 18 3.83 8.96 12.41
CA ALA A 18 3.06 9.10 13.64
C ALA A 18 3.69 8.35 14.83
N LEU A 19 4.51 7.32 14.56
CA LEU A 19 5.21 6.54 15.59
C LEU A 19 6.35 7.33 16.25
N GLU A 20 6.82 8.41 15.62
CA GLU A 20 7.92 9.21 16.17
C GLU A 20 7.54 9.84 17.52
N GLY A 21 8.26 9.43 18.57
CA GLY A 21 8.04 9.89 19.94
C GLY A 21 6.72 9.41 20.58
N ALA A 22 6.03 8.45 19.98
CA ALA A 22 4.79 7.91 20.54
C ALA A 22 5.06 6.99 21.75
N ASP A 23 4.29 7.15 22.82
CA ASP A 23 4.33 6.29 24.00
C ASP A 23 3.56 4.97 23.78
N ARG A 24 2.51 5.03 22.93
CA ARG A 24 1.68 3.89 22.54
C ARG A 24 1.03 4.11 21.18
N VAL A 25 0.54 3.03 20.60
CA VAL A 25 -0.13 2.97 19.29
C VAL A 25 -1.58 2.58 19.47
N VAL A 26 -2.48 3.21 18.71
CA VAL A 26 -3.89 2.85 18.60
C VAL A 26 -4.18 2.47 17.15
N MET A 27 -4.81 1.33 16.94
CA MET A 27 -5.31 0.86 15.65
C MET A 27 -6.80 0.58 15.76
N VAL A 28 -7.60 1.08 14.82
CA VAL A 28 -9.07 1.02 14.90
C VAL A 28 -9.65 0.29 13.69
N GLU A 29 -10.28 -0.85 13.93
CA GLU A 29 -11.09 -1.56 12.92
C GLU A 29 -12.51 -0.98 12.96
N SER A 30 -12.75 0.07 12.17
CA SER A 30 -14.04 0.78 12.17
C SER A 30 -15.05 0.14 11.21
N LEU A 31 -16.20 -0.27 11.74
CA LEU A 31 -17.35 -0.77 10.96
C LEU A 31 -17.90 0.31 10.03
N GLY A 32 -17.95 1.58 10.47
CA GLY A 32 -18.35 2.69 9.62
C GLY A 32 -17.41 2.86 8.42
N VAL A 33 -16.10 2.62 8.59
CA VAL A 33 -15.13 2.66 7.49
C VAL A 33 -15.28 1.47 6.53
N LEU A 34 -15.56 0.28 7.06
CA LEU A 34 -15.77 -0.93 6.25
C LEU A 34 -17.12 -0.92 5.52
N GLY A 35 -18.17 -0.36 6.12
CA GLY A 35 -19.54 -0.36 5.61
C GLY A 35 -19.96 0.87 4.79
N ARG A 36 -19.12 1.91 4.66
CA ARG A 36 -19.53 3.16 3.97
C ARG A 36 -19.75 3.04 2.46
N ALA A 37 -19.24 1.99 1.83
CA ALA A 37 -19.29 1.79 0.38
C ALA A 37 -19.21 0.29 0.08
N PRO A 38 -19.75 -0.18 -1.07
CA PRO A 38 -19.65 -1.58 -1.46
C PRO A 38 -18.20 -2.07 -1.39
N LEU A 39 -17.94 -3.02 -0.50
CA LEU A 39 -16.60 -3.52 -0.20
C LEU A 39 -16.57 -5.03 -0.43
N HIS A 40 -15.55 -5.49 -1.14
CA HIS A 40 -15.34 -6.92 -1.35
C HIS A 40 -14.84 -7.57 -0.06
N ARG A 41 -15.34 -8.75 0.30
CA ARG A 41 -14.91 -9.51 1.49
C ARG A 41 -13.40 -9.74 1.53
N ALA A 42 -12.77 -10.20 0.44
CA ALA A 42 -11.31 -10.30 0.33
C ALA A 42 -10.56 -8.99 0.64
N ARG A 43 -11.09 -7.82 0.23
CA ARG A 43 -10.44 -6.54 0.55
C ARG A 43 -10.55 -6.21 2.03
N ALA A 44 -11.70 -6.49 2.65
CA ALA A 44 -11.87 -6.33 4.10
C ALA A 44 -10.90 -7.26 4.85
N GLN A 45 -10.81 -8.53 4.45
CA GLN A 45 -9.86 -9.49 5.03
C GLN A 45 -8.41 -9.00 4.90
N LEU A 46 -7.99 -8.53 3.72
CA LEU A 46 -6.62 -8.04 3.50
C LEU A 46 -6.25 -6.87 4.41
N VAL A 47 -7.12 -5.87 4.53
CA VAL A 47 -6.86 -4.69 5.39
C VAL A 47 -6.78 -5.10 6.86
N LEU A 48 -7.74 -5.87 7.35
CA LEU A 48 -7.81 -6.27 8.76
C LEU A 48 -6.67 -7.22 9.13
N SER A 49 -6.37 -8.19 8.27
CA SER A 49 -5.24 -9.10 8.47
C SER A 49 -3.92 -8.33 8.51
N ALA A 50 -3.70 -7.39 7.58
CA ALA A 50 -2.50 -6.56 7.60
C ALA A 50 -2.40 -5.70 8.85
N MET A 51 -3.52 -5.11 9.30
CA MET A 51 -3.55 -4.33 10.54
C MET A 51 -3.14 -5.16 11.76
N ARG A 52 -3.69 -6.37 11.91
CA ARG A 52 -3.40 -7.26 13.05
C ARG A 52 -1.98 -7.81 13.01
N HIS A 53 -1.47 -8.19 11.84
CA HIS A 53 -0.07 -8.58 11.69
C HIS A 53 0.87 -7.40 12.01
N HIS A 54 0.53 -6.18 11.59
CA HIS A 54 1.30 -5.00 11.91
C HIS A 54 1.27 -4.68 13.41
N ALA A 55 0.13 -4.84 14.08
CA ALA A 55 0.03 -4.71 15.53
C ALA A 55 0.98 -5.68 16.26
N GLU A 56 1.03 -6.95 15.85
CA GLU A 56 1.98 -7.94 16.40
C GLU A 56 3.45 -7.55 16.12
N ALA A 57 3.75 -7.06 14.91
CA ALA A 57 5.10 -6.59 14.58
C ALA A 57 5.54 -5.40 15.46
N LEU A 58 4.64 -4.45 15.71
CA LEU A 58 4.90 -3.32 16.61
C LEU A 58 5.07 -3.77 18.07
N ARG A 59 4.27 -4.72 18.55
CA ARG A 59 4.45 -5.34 19.88
C ARG A 59 5.80 -6.06 19.99
N GLY A 60 6.21 -6.78 18.95
CA GLY A 60 7.53 -7.42 18.88
C GLY A 60 8.70 -6.44 18.95
N ARG A 61 8.48 -5.17 18.58
CA ARG A 61 9.44 -4.06 18.72
C ARG A 61 9.39 -3.38 20.10
N GLY A 62 8.52 -3.84 21.00
CA GLY A 62 8.38 -3.30 22.36
C GLY A 62 7.43 -2.10 22.47
N LEU A 63 6.61 -1.82 21.45
CA LEU A 63 5.59 -0.77 21.52
C LEU A 63 4.31 -1.29 22.20
N GLU A 64 3.67 -0.44 23.00
CA GLU A 64 2.32 -0.69 23.49
C GLU A 64 1.33 -0.45 22.35
N VAL A 65 0.49 -1.44 22.03
CA VAL A 65 -0.48 -1.38 20.92
C VAL A 65 -1.88 -1.73 21.42
N GLU A 66 -2.78 -0.75 21.34
CA GLU A 66 -4.22 -0.87 21.63
C GLU A 66 -4.98 -1.08 20.30
N GLU A 67 -5.61 -2.26 20.15
CA GLU A 67 -6.48 -2.57 19.02
C GLU A 67 -7.95 -2.40 19.43
N ILE A 68 -8.65 -1.46 18.78
CA ILE A 68 -10.07 -1.23 18.98
C ILE A 68 -10.83 -1.86 17.81
N ARG A 69 -11.43 -3.03 18.04
CA ARG A 69 -12.08 -3.83 16.99
C ARG A 69 -13.58 -3.59 16.96
N GLY A 70 -14.14 -3.44 15.76
CA GLY A 70 -15.59 -3.32 15.56
C GLY A 70 -16.20 -2.01 16.05
N ALA A 71 -15.43 -0.93 16.19
CA ALA A 71 -15.98 0.38 16.58
C ALA A 71 -16.89 0.94 15.47
N ALA A 72 -18.00 1.60 15.81
CA ALA A 72 -18.89 2.17 14.80
C ALA A 72 -18.22 3.33 14.04
N SER A 73 -17.31 4.08 14.67
CA SER A 73 -16.59 5.20 14.07
C SER A 73 -15.25 5.50 14.75
N PHE A 74 -14.40 6.32 14.12
CA PHE A 74 -13.21 6.88 14.78
C PHE A 74 -13.57 7.77 15.97
N ALA A 75 -14.67 8.52 15.87
CA ALA A 75 -15.14 9.36 16.98
C ALA A 75 -15.48 8.55 18.24
N GLU A 76 -16.08 7.37 18.06
CA GLU A 76 -16.33 6.43 19.16
C GLU A 76 -15.03 5.83 19.67
N ALA A 77 -14.18 5.29 18.78
CA ALA A 77 -12.95 4.62 19.17
C ALA A 77 -11.98 5.54 19.92
N LEU A 78 -11.89 6.80 19.50
CA LEU A 78 -11.00 7.79 20.12
C LEU A 78 -11.60 8.43 21.37
N LYS A 79 -12.86 8.13 21.71
CA LYS A 79 -13.52 8.63 22.93
C LYS A 79 -12.91 7.99 24.16
N GLY A 80 -11.92 8.68 24.75
CA GLY A 80 -11.21 8.20 25.94
C GLY A 80 -9.75 7.83 25.68
N VAL A 81 -9.29 7.94 24.42
CA VAL A 81 -7.86 7.91 24.12
C VAL A 81 -7.24 9.18 24.71
N GLY A 82 -6.68 9.04 25.91
CA GLY A 82 -5.95 10.12 26.57
C GLY A 82 -4.63 10.42 25.86
N GLY A 83 -4.20 11.67 25.94
CA GLY A 83 -2.96 12.15 25.32
C GLY A 83 -3.17 12.99 24.07
N GLN A 84 -2.07 13.34 23.40
CA GLN A 84 -2.08 13.98 22.09
C GLN A 84 -2.01 12.88 21.02
N VAL A 85 -3.08 12.74 20.25
CA VAL A 85 -3.15 11.75 19.17
C VAL A 85 -2.56 12.36 17.90
N ALA A 86 -1.63 11.65 17.27
CA ALA A 86 -1.05 12.00 15.98
C ALA A 86 -1.29 10.88 14.96
N CYS A 87 -1.49 11.25 13.70
CA CYS A 87 -1.72 10.33 12.58
C CYS A 87 -0.93 10.82 11.37
N ALA A 88 -0.32 9.91 10.61
CA ALA A 88 0.23 10.27 9.30
C ALA A 88 -0.91 10.78 8.41
N HIS A 89 -0.63 11.75 7.54
CA HIS A 89 -1.64 12.41 6.74
C HIS A 89 -2.48 11.37 5.96
N PRO A 90 -3.81 11.30 6.16
CA PRO A 90 -4.65 10.30 5.52
C PRO A 90 -4.70 10.43 4.00
N ASN A 91 -4.89 9.29 3.31
CA ASN A 91 -4.98 9.23 1.85
C ASN A 91 -6.37 9.61 1.30
N ARG A 92 -7.40 9.67 2.16
CA ARG A 92 -8.75 10.16 1.79
C ARG A 92 -9.00 11.54 2.39
N ALA A 93 -9.40 12.49 1.56
CA ALA A 93 -9.81 13.84 2.00
C ALA A 93 -10.89 13.82 3.09
N GLY A 94 -11.84 12.88 3.03
CA GLY A 94 -12.87 12.73 4.08
C GLY A 94 -12.29 12.38 5.45
N ALA A 95 -11.25 11.53 5.50
CA ALA A 95 -10.59 11.15 6.75
C ALA A 95 -9.74 12.30 7.32
N VAL A 96 -9.15 13.14 6.47
CA VAL A 96 -8.43 14.35 6.89
C VAL A 96 -9.35 15.25 7.71
N GLY A 97 -10.52 15.58 7.17
CA GLY A 97 -11.50 16.44 7.86
C GLY A 97 -12.07 15.80 9.13
N GLU A 98 -12.39 14.50 9.07
CA GLU A 98 -12.90 13.74 10.22
C GLU A 98 -11.90 13.72 11.38
N LEU A 99 -10.65 13.32 11.13
CA LEU A 99 -9.63 13.21 12.18
C LEU A 99 -9.22 14.58 12.73
N ALA A 100 -9.10 15.60 11.87
CA ALA A 100 -8.83 16.97 12.33
C ALA A 100 -9.94 17.51 13.25
N ALA A 101 -11.22 17.20 12.95
CA ALA A 101 -12.34 17.58 13.81
C ALA A 101 -12.34 16.88 15.17
N LEU A 102 -11.67 15.71 15.28
CA LEU A 102 -11.45 14.99 16.53
C LEU A 102 -10.19 15.47 17.29
N GLY A 103 -9.49 16.48 16.78
CA GLY A 103 -8.28 17.02 17.40
C GLY A 103 -7.03 16.17 17.18
N VAL A 104 -7.05 15.26 16.19
CA VAL A 104 -5.87 14.47 15.80
C VAL A 104 -4.88 15.37 15.05
N GLU A 105 -3.64 15.38 15.51
CA GLU A 105 -2.52 16.03 14.82
C GLU A 105 -2.18 15.23 13.55
N LEU A 106 -2.22 15.89 12.39
CA LEU A 106 -1.84 15.26 11.12
C LEU A 106 -0.37 15.58 10.79
N VAL A 107 0.48 14.56 10.79
CA VAL A 107 1.89 14.68 10.43
C VAL A 107 2.10 14.28 8.96
N PRO A 108 3.17 14.76 8.28
CA PRO A 108 3.44 14.38 6.89
C PRO A 108 3.51 12.86 6.71
N SER A 109 2.98 12.35 5.60
CA SER A 109 3.08 10.92 5.24
C SER A 109 4.37 10.66 4.46
N ASN A 110 5.03 9.54 4.74
CA ASN A 110 6.19 9.02 4.00
C ASN A 110 5.80 7.92 2.98
N GLN A 111 4.50 7.64 2.79
CA GLN A 111 4.03 6.59 1.88
C GLN A 111 4.26 6.93 0.39
N PHE A 112 4.37 8.21 0.06
CA PHE A 112 4.60 8.69 -1.30
C PHE A 112 5.98 9.32 -1.47
N LEU A 113 6.54 9.17 -2.67
CA LEU A 113 7.79 9.83 -3.06
C LEU A 113 7.64 11.34 -3.27
N THR A 114 6.43 11.82 -3.47
CA THR A 114 6.16 13.23 -3.71
C THR A 114 5.08 13.66 -2.75
N SER A 115 5.39 14.61 -1.87
CA SER A 115 4.38 15.19 -0.98
C SER A 115 3.38 16.05 -1.76
N PRO A 116 2.18 16.31 -1.21
CA PRO A 116 1.24 17.24 -1.82
C PRO A 116 1.85 18.63 -2.11
N GLU A 117 2.71 19.13 -1.23
CA GLU A 117 3.39 20.42 -1.37
C GLU A 117 4.40 20.39 -2.53
N GLN A 118 5.21 19.32 -2.62
CA GLN A 118 6.16 19.14 -3.72
C GLN A 118 5.45 19.02 -5.07
N PHE A 119 4.30 18.35 -5.11
CA PHE A 119 3.49 18.25 -6.32
C PHE A 119 2.88 19.61 -6.68
N ALA A 120 2.38 20.37 -5.70
CA ALA A 120 1.84 21.70 -5.92
C ALA A 120 2.89 22.68 -6.46
N GLU A 121 4.10 22.66 -5.89
CA GLU A 121 5.24 23.43 -6.39
C GLU A 121 5.61 23.03 -7.81
N TRP A 122 5.68 21.73 -8.10
CA TRP A 122 5.92 21.24 -9.45
C TRP A 122 4.86 21.72 -10.44
N ALA A 123 3.59 21.70 -10.06
CA ALA A 123 2.47 22.06 -10.92
C ALA A 123 2.29 23.57 -11.13
N ASP A 124 2.82 24.41 -10.22
CA ASP A 124 2.61 25.85 -10.24
C ASP A 124 3.08 26.50 -11.56
N GLY A 125 2.27 27.43 -12.07
CA GLY A 125 2.52 28.12 -13.34
C GLY A 125 2.46 27.27 -14.62
N ARG A 126 2.28 25.94 -14.54
CA ARG A 126 2.19 25.07 -15.73
C ARG A 126 0.81 25.17 -16.39
N LYS A 127 0.80 25.40 -17.71
CA LYS A 127 -0.45 25.46 -18.50
C LYS A 127 -1.06 24.09 -18.80
N SER A 128 -0.27 23.02 -18.71
CA SER A 128 -0.70 21.65 -18.95
C SER A 128 0.05 20.71 -18.01
N ILE A 129 -0.68 19.78 -17.40
CA ILE A 129 -0.16 18.76 -16.50
C ILE A 129 -0.28 17.43 -17.22
N THR A 130 0.86 16.83 -17.54
CA THR A 130 0.97 15.49 -18.15
C THR A 130 1.93 14.65 -17.34
N MET A 131 1.75 13.32 -17.39
CA MET A 131 2.54 12.38 -16.58
C MET A 131 4.01 12.37 -17.00
N GLU A 132 4.30 12.45 -18.30
CA GLU A 132 5.67 12.27 -18.81
C GLU A 132 6.68 13.28 -18.25
N PRO A 133 6.45 14.61 -18.26
CA PRO A 133 7.37 15.56 -17.62
C PRO A 133 7.58 15.29 -16.12
N PHE A 134 6.50 14.99 -15.40
CA PHE A 134 6.58 14.65 -13.97
C PHE A 134 7.45 13.42 -13.74
N TYR A 135 7.22 12.35 -14.52
CA TYR A 135 7.96 11.09 -14.44
C TYR A 135 9.45 11.26 -14.72
N ARG A 136 9.82 12.03 -15.76
CA ARG A 136 11.23 12.31 -16.05
C ARG A 136 11.92 13.04 -14.88
N GLU A 137 11.23 14.01 -14.27
CA GLU A 137 11.74 14.71 -13.10
C GLU A 137 11.88 13.78 -11.88
N GLN A 138 10.91 12.89 -11.63
CA GLN A 138 11.02 11.91 -10.55
C GLN A 138 12.17 10.93 -10.79
N ARG A 139 12.36 10.45 -12.03
CA ARG A 139 13.49 9.56 -12.37
C ARG A 139 14.84 10.19 -12.07
N ARG A 140 15.03 11.46 -12.46
CA ARG A 140 16.25 12.22 -12.12
C ARG A 140 16.41 12.40 -10.61
N ARG A 141 15.34 12.80 -9.93
CA ARG A 141 15.33 13.02 -8.47
C ARG A 141 15.78 11.76 -7.70
N TYR A 142 15.36 10.59 -8.15
CA TYR A 142 15.61 9.32 -7.46
C TYR A 142 16.76 8.49 -8.04
N GLY A 143 17.40 8.96 -9.10
CA GLY A 143 18.48 8.22 -9.76
C GLY A 143 18.00 6.90 -10.37
N ILE A 144 16.74 6.83 -10.83
CA ILE A 144 16.17 5.60 -11.35
C ILE A 144 16.45 5.48 -12.84
N LEU A 145 17.24 4.49 -13.26
CA LEU A 145 17.64 4.20 -14.65
C LEU A 145 18.27 5.39 -15.39
N VAL A 146 18.87 6.35 -14.69
CA VAL A 146 19.51 7.54 -15.29
C VAL A 146 21.03 7.44 -15.15
N ASP A 147 21.75 7.93 -16.16
CA ASP A 147 23.21 8.02 -16.12
C ASP A 147 23.71 9.16 -15.22
N ALA A 148 25.04 9.31 -15.13
CA ALA A 148 25.69 10.32 -14.30
C ALA A 148 25.37 11.76 -14.75
N GLU A 149 25.02 11.93 -16.03
CA GLU A 149 24.63 13.20 -16.65
C GLU A 149 23.14 13.52 -16.45
N GLY A 150 22.34 12.57 -15.93
CA GLY A 150 20.90 12.73 -15.72
C GLY A 150 20.06 12.47 -16.97
N GLU A 151 20.63 11.81 -17.97
CA GLU A 151 19.98 11.32 -19.17
C GLU A 151 19.49 9.88 -18.97
N PRO A 152 18.48 9.41 -19.74
CA PRO A 152 17.88 8.11 -19.50
C PRO A 152 18.80 6.99 -20.00
N GLU A 153 19.04 6.00 -19.17
CA GLU A 153 19.67 4.76 -19.60
C GLU A 153 18.83 4.08 -20.71
N GLY A 154 19.51 3.54 -21.72
CA GLY A 154 18.88 3.07 -22.96
C GLY A 154 18.50 4.19 -23.94
N GLY A 155 18.86 5.45 -23.67
CA GLY A 155 18.78 6.58 -24.60
C GLY A 155 17.37 7.14 -24.85
N ARG A 156 16.34 6.59 -24.19
CA ARG A 156 14.95 7.05 -24.29
C ARG A 156 14.27 7.02 -22.93
N TRP A 157 13.40 8.00 -22.68
CA TRP A 157 12.65 8.09 -21.42
C TRP A 157 11.52 7.07 -21.32
N ASN A 158 11.00 6.59 -22.44
CA ASN A 158 9.79 5.77 -22.48
C ASN A 158 9.88 4.71 -23.59
N PHE A 159 9.55 3.46 -23.23
CA PHE A 159 9.52 2.29 -24.11
C PHE A 159 8.10 1.68 -24.24
N ASP A 160 7.04 2.39 -23.81
CA ASP A 160 5.63 1.93 -23.81
C ASP A 160 5.16 1.38 -25.17
N ALA A 161 5.61 2.00 -26.27
CA ALA A 161 5.27 1.54 -27.62
C ALA A 161 5.78 0.11 -27.94
N GLU A 162 6.81 -0.36 -27.22
CA GLU A 162 7.40 -1.69 -27.40
C GLU A 162 6.71 -2.77 -26.55
N ASN A 163 5.86 -2.36 -25.61
CA ASN A 163 5.14 -3.24 -24.67
C ASN A 163 3.82 -3.80 -25.23
N ARG A 164 3.55 -3.62 -26.53
CA ARG A 164 2.27 -3.99 -27.17
C ARG A 164 2.40 -5.16 -28.13
N LYS A 165 3.05 -6.25 -27.70
CA LYS A 165 3.09 -7.47 -28.53
C LYS A 165 1.69 -8.10 -28.55
N PRO A 166 1.19 -8.57 -29.71
CA PRO A 166 -0.11 -9.23 -29.76
C PRO A 166 -0.08 -10.51 -28.90
N PRO A 167 -1.16 -10.83 -28.17
CA PRO A 167 -1.26 -12.05 -27.38
C PRO A 167 -0.98 -13.25 -28.28
N LYS A 168 0.07 -14.02 -27.98
CA LYS A 168 0.34 -15.29 -28.67
C LYS A 168 -0.44 -16.38 -27.95
N ALA A 169 -1.01 -17.31 -28.72
CA ALA A 169 -1.52 -18.55 -28.14
C ALA A 169 -0.35 -19.31 -27.47
N GLY A 170 -0.57 -19.85 -26.27
CA GLY A 170 0.44 -20.62 -25.53
C GLY A 170 1.38 -19.80 -24.65
N VAL A 171 0.97 -18.59 -24.23
CA VAL A 171 1.63 -17.89 -23.11
C VAL A 171 1.38 -18.68 -21.83
N ASP A 172 2.45 -19.09 -21.18
CA ASP A 172 2.45 -19.80 -19.91
C ASP A 172 3.20 -18.93 -18.89
N ALA A 173 2.46 -18.08 -18.18
CA ALA A 173 3.05 -17.23 -17.16
C ALA A 173 3.31 -18.08 -15.89
N PRO A 174 4.49 -17.98 -15.26
CA PRO A 174 4.76 -18.75 -14.05
C PRO A 174 3.81 -18.34 -12.93
N GLU A 175 3.14 -19.27 -12.23
CA GLU A 175 2.28 -18.94 -11.07
C GLU A 175 2.99 -17.96 -10.10
N PRO A 176 2.29 -16.91 -9.64
CA PRO A 176 2.90 -15.94 -8.75
C PRO A 176 3.13 -16.56 -7.37
N TRP A 177 4.04 -15.97 -6.61
CA TRP A 177 4.07 -16.19 -5.17
C TRP A 177 2.69 -15.83 -4.54
N LEU A 178 2.17 -16.74 -3.73
CA LEU A 178 0.93 -16.55 -2.97
C LEU A 178 1.22 -16.67 -1.48
N PRO A 179 0.57 -15.86 -0.63
CA PRO A 179 0.76 -15.93 0.81
C PRO A 179 0.15 -17.20 1.41
N GLU A 180 0.71 -17.64 2.53
CA GLU A 180 0.09 -18.64 3.39
C GLU A 180 -0.69 -17.95 4.49
N GLU A 181 -1.96 -18.32 4.68
CA GLU A 181 -2.79 -17.77 5.75
C GLU A 181 -2.44 -18.40 7.09
N ASP A 182 -2.47 -17.59 8.15
CA ASP A 182 -2.16 -18.02 9.50
C ASP A 182 -3.36 -17.91 10.47
N GLU A 183 -3.06 -17.99 11.76
CA GLU A 183 -4.05 -17.87 12.82
C GLU A 183 -4.71 -16.47 12.85
N ILE A 184 -3.97 -15.40 12.55
CA ILE A 184 -4.52 -14.04 12.47
C ILE A 184 -5.56 -13.98 11.34
N ASP A 185 -5.25 -14.53 10.17
CA ASP A 185 -6.19 -14.60 9.04
C ASP A 185 -7.49 -15.36 9.40
N ARG A 186 -7.38 -16.45 10.18
CA ARG A 186 -8.54 -17.18 10.68
C ARG A 186 -9.42 -16.30 11.57
N THR A 187 -8.84 -15.63 12.57
CA THR A 187 -9.61 -14.75 13.48
C THR A 187 -10.26 -13.57 12.76
N VAL A 188 -9.61 -13.03 11.71
CA VAL A 188 -10.19 -11.96 10.88
C VAL A 188 -11.45 -12.44 10.16
N ARG A 189 -11.44 -13.65 9.60
CA ARG A 189 -12.63 -14.22 8.95
C ARG A 189 -13.77 -14.46 9.93
N GLU A 190 -13.46 -14.94 11.13
CA GLU A 190 -14.45 -15.13 12.19
C GLU A 190 -15.12 -13.81 12.59
N ASP A 191 -14.32 -12.76 12.81
CA ASP A 191 -14.83 -11.43 13.15
C ASP A 191 -15.64 -10.82 12.00
N LEU A 192 -15.14 -10.90 10.76
CA LEU A 192 -15.86 -10.46 9.56
C LEU A 192 -17.19 -11.18 9.35
N GLY A 193 -17.28 -12.45 9.73
CA GLY A 193 -18.53 -13.22 9.71
C GLY A 193 -19.50 -12.83 10.83
N SER A 194 -18.99 -12.27 11.93
CA SER A 194 -19.79 -11.84 13.08
C SER A 194 -20.35 -10.42 12.96
N TRP A 195 -19.71 -9.56 12.16
CA TRP A 195 -20.13 -8.18 11.97
C TRP A 195 -21.23 -8.05 10.93
N ASP A 196 -22.24 -7.22 11.24
CA ASP A 196 -23.34 -6.91 10.34
C ASP A 196 -22.89 -5.92 9.24
N LEU A 197 -22.16 -6.43 8.25
CA LEU A 197 -21.62 -5.69 7.10
C LEU A 197 -22.13 -6.29 5.78
N ASP A 198 -22.64 -5.43 4.90
CA ASP A 198 -23.04 -5.81 3.54
C ASP A 198 -21.80 -5.87 2.61
N LEU A 199 -21.09 -6.98 2.66
CA LEU A 199 -19.87 -7.25 1.88
C LEU A 199 -20.15 -8.26 0.75
N TRP A 200 -19.57 -8.02 -0.43
CA TRP A 200 -19.75 -8.90 -1.60
C TRP A 200 -18.52 -9.77 -1.90
N GLY A 201 -18.71 -10.86 -2.63
CA GLY A 201 -17.63 -11.79 -3.01
C GLY A 201 -17.18 -12.71 -1.87
N GLU A 202 -16.07 -13.41 -2.07
CA GLU A 202 -15.48 -14.34 -1.09
C GLU A 202 -14.23 -13.74 -0.43
N GLU A 203 -13.87 -14.21 0.76
CA GLU A 203 -12.80 -13.60 1.57
C GLU A 203 -11.41 -14.20 1.35
N GLY A 204 -11.31 -15.47 0.94
CA GLY A 204 -10.01 -16.10 0.75
C GLY A 204 -10.01 -17.37 -0.10
N PRO A 205 -8.83 -18.02 -0.23
CA PRO A 205 -7.57 -17.65 0.42
C PRO A 205 -7.00 -16.31 -0.09
N ARG A 206 -6.22 -15.61 0.75
CA ARG A 206 -5.52 -14.37 0.37
C ARG A 206 -4.65 -14.60 -0.88
N ARG A 207 -4.64 -13.59 -1.75
CA ARG A 207 -3.77 -13.55 -2.95
C ARG A 207 -2.67 -12.50 -2.87
N PHE A 208 -2.66 -11.71 -1.80
CA PHE A 208 -1.76 -10.57 -1.64
C PHE A 208 -1.12 -10.59 -0.26
N ALA A 209 0.11 -10.10 -0.23
CA ALA A 209 0.87 -9.91 0.99
C ALA A 209 0.16 -8.95 1.97
N VAL A 210 0.18 -9.31 3.24
CA VAL A 210 -0.31 -8.52 4.38
C VAL A 210 0.79 -8.16 5.39
N THR A 211 2.02 -8.63 5.16
CA THR A 211 3.20 -8.26 5.96
C THR A 211 4.34 -7.72 5.09
N PRO A 212 5.28 -6.91 5.64
CA PRO A 212 6.45 -6.48 4.89
C PRO A 212 7.34 -7.64 4.39
N ALA A 213 7.40 -8.74 5.14
CA ALA A 213 8.15 -9.94 4.74
C ALA A 213 7.49 -10.64 3.54
N GLU A 214 6.17 -10.83 3.59
CA GLU A 214 5.40 -11.36 2.45
C GLU A 214 5.52 -10.45 1.22
N ALA A 215 5.47 -9.13 1.40
CA ALA A 215 5.58 -8.16 0.31
C ALA A 215 6.94 -8.24 -0.40
N ARG A 216 8.03 -8.42 0.36
CA ARG A 216 9.37 -8.61 -0.21
C ARG A 216 9.54 -9.98 -0.89
N ALA A 217 8.92 -11.03 -0.36
CA ALA A 217 8.91 -12.35 -1.00
C ALA A 217 8.18 -12.30 -2.35
N ALA A 218 7.00 -11.67 -2.39
CA ALA A 218 6.24 -11.44 -3.63
C ALA A 218 7.03 -10.61 -4.64
N LEU A 219 7.72 -9.54 -4.19
CA LEU A 219 8.57 -8.72 -5.04
C LEU A 219 9.74 -9.51 -5.62
N ALA A 220 10.42 -10.32 -4.80
CA ALA A 220 11.55 -11.13 -5.26
C ALA A 220 11.11 -12.15 -6.33
N ASP A 221 10.01 -12.86 -6.10
CA ASP A 221 9.42 -13.79 -7.08
C ASP A 221 9.04 -13.08 -8.39
N PHE A 222 8.41 -11.91 -8.30
CA PHE A 222 8.10 -11.10 -9.47
C PHE A 222 9.36 -10.71 -10.26
N VAL A 223 10.36 -10.15 -9.58
CA VAL A 223 11.61 -9.69 -10.21
C VAL A 223 12.33 -10.84 -10.91
N GLU A 224 12.40 -12.01 -10.27
CA GLU A 224 13.09 -13.18 -10.83
C GLU A 224 12.34 -13.80 -12.02
N ARG A 225 11.02 -14.00 -11.88
CA ARG A 225 10.27 -14.91 -12.76
C ARG A 225 9.34 -14.21 -13.73
N ARG A 226 8.94 -12.97 -13.45
CA ARG A 226 7.85 -12.29 -14.18
C ARG A 226 8.24 -10.95 -14.80
N LEU A 227 9.13 -10.19 -14.15
CA LEU A 227 9.63 -8.90 -14.65
C LEU A 227 10.24 -8.97 -16.07
N PRO A 228 11.03 -10.01 -16.46
CA PRO A 228 11.62 -10.07 -17.80
C PRO A 228 10.60 -10.03 -18.94
N GLU A 229 9.39 -10.54 -18.68
CA GLU A 229 8.30 -10.64 -19.66
C GLU A 229 7.17 -9.63 -19.38
N PHE A 230 7.25 -8.83 -18.30
CA PHE A 230 6.20 -7.88 -17.89
C PHE A 230 5.79 -6.94 -19.03
N GLY A 231 6.76 -6.29 -19.68
CA GLY A 231 6.49 -5.36 -20.77
C GLY A 231 5.87 -6.04 -21.99
N ALA A 232 6.30 -7.26 -22.33
CA ALA A 232 5.81 -7.97 -23.51
C ALA A 232 4.32 -8.30 -23.45
N TRP A 233 3.78 -8.51 -22.24
CA TRP A 233 2.41 -8.97 -22.00
C TRP A 233 1.55 -7.97 -21.23
N GLN A 234 2.01 -6.73 -21.07
CA GLN A 234 1.38 -5.72 -20.22
C GLN A 234 -0.09 -5.47 -20.58
N ASP A 235 -0.42 -5.49 -21.88
CA ASP A 235 -1.78 -5.24 -22.40
C ASP A 235 -2.52 -6.53 -22.81
N ALA A 236 -1.95 -7.71 -22.55
CA ALA A 236 -2.54 -8.97 -22.95
C ALA A 236 -3.65 -9.42 -21.98
N MET A 237 -4.64 -10.15 -22.51
CA MET A 237 -5.64 -10.86 -21.72
C MET A 237 -5.74 -12.30 -22.23
N VAL A 238 -5.53 -13.27 -21.36
CA VAL A 238 -5.55 -14.70 -21.69
C VAL A 238 -6.61 -15.42 -20.85
N PRO A 239 -7.61 -16.08 -21.47
CA PRO A 239 -8.59 -16.85 -20.71
C PRO A 239 -7.92 -17.93 -19.86
N GLY A 240 -8.27 -17.97 -18.57
CA GLY A 240 -7.73 -18.95 -17.61
C GLY A 240 -6.51 -18.46 -16.82
N ASP A 241 -5.87 -17.37 -17.24
CA ASP A 241 -4.77 -16.75 -16.49
C ASP A 241 -5.17 -15.33 -16.03
N PRO A 242 -5.51 -15.14 -14.74
CA PRO A 242 -5.93 -13.85 -14.21
C PRO A 242 -4.76 -12.91 -13.88
N PHE A 243 -3.50 -13.37 -13.97
CA PHE A 243 -2.33 -12.64 -13.48
C PHE A 243 -1.32 -12.30 -14.57
N LEU A 244 -1.15 -13.15 -15.57
CA LEU A 244 -0.08 -13.07 -16.56
C LEU A 244 1.25 -12.76 -15.87
N PHE A 245 2.00 -11.76 -16.34
CA PHE A 245 3.28 -11.36 -15.80
C PHE A 245 3.19 -10.18 -14.83
N HIS A 246 2.00 -9.83 -14.33
CA HIS A 246 1.84 -8.72 -13.39
C HIS A 246 2.47 -9.03 -12.02
N ALA A 247 2.86 -7.95 -11.33
CA ALA A 247 3.63 -8.02 -10.08
C ALA A 247 2.79 -8.29 -8.82
N LEU A 248 1.47 -8.09 -8.88
CA LEU A 248 0.57 -8.18 -7.72
C LEU A 248 0.98 -7.25 -6.53
N MET A 249 1.76 -6.20 -6.78
CA MET A 249 2.28 -5.30 -5.73
C MET A 249 1.32 -4.16 -5.32
N SER A 250 0.17 -4.00 -5.99
CA SER A 250 -0.74 -2.88 -5.73
C SER A 250 -1.28 -2.87 -4.31
N VAL A 251 -1.64 -4.03 -3.75
CA VAL A 251 -2.11 -4.16 -2.37
C VAL A 251 -1.01 -3.82 -1.36
N PRO A 252 0.16 -4.49 -1.35
CA PRO A 252 1.19 -4.17 -0.36
C PRO A 252 1.71 -2.73 -0.43
N LEU A 253 1.80 -2.14 -1.63
CA LEU A 253 2.12 -0.71 -1.78
C LEU A 253 1.07 0.19 -1.12
N ASN A 254 -0.21 -0.06 -1.40
CA ASN A 254 -1.31 0.77 -0.90
C ASN A 254 -1.58 0.57 0.60
N LEU A 255 -1.18 -0.57 1.17
CA LEU A 255 -1.24 -0.80 2.62
C LEU A 255 -0.04 -0.21 3.37
N GLY A 256 1.02 0.18 2.66
CA GLY A 256 2.26 0.70 3.25
C GLY A 256 3.23 -0.39 3.71
N LEU A 257 3.06 -1.64 3.24
CA LEU A 257 3.89 -2.78 3.65
C LEU A 257 5.26 -2.79 2.97
N ILE A 258 5.40 -2.05 1.86
CA ILE A 258 6.65 -1.89 1.11
C ILE A 258 6.67 -0.53 0.43
N GLY A 259 7.85 0.10 0.36
CA GLY A 259 8.00 1.42 -0.23
C GLY A 259 8.06 1.40 -1.76
N PRO A 260 7.49 2.40 -2.47
CA PRO A 260 7.54 2.45 -3.94
C PRO A 260 8.98 2.54 -4.49
N LEU A 261 9.89 3.22 -3.78
CA LEU A 261 11.29 3.31 -4.20
C LEU A 261 12.04 1.98 -4.03
N GLU A 262 11.70 1.18 -3.01
CA GLU A 262 12.25 -0.17 -2.82
C GLU A 262 11.87 -1.07 -4.00
N VAL A 263 10.60 -1.05 -4.40
CA VAL A 263 10.11 -1.80 -5.57
C VAL A 263 10.79 -1.35 -6.87
N ALA A 264 10.90 -0.03 -7.10
CA ALA A 264 11.55 0.50 -8.29
C ALA A 264 13.04 0.15 -8.37
N ARG A 265 13.76 0.19 -7.24
CA ARG A 265 15.17 -0.20 -7.15
C ARG A 265 15.36 -1.68 -7.41
N ALA A 266 14.53 -2.55 -6.84
CA ALA A 266 14.62 -3.98 -7.11
C ALA A 266 14.48 -4.32 -8.60
N ALA A 267 13.60 -3.61 -9.32
CA ALA A 267 13.47 -3.77 -10.77
C ALA A 267 14.68 -3.20 -11.54
N GLN A 268 15.25 -2.07 -11.11
CA GLN A 268 16.46 -1.50 -11.69
C GLN A 268 17.69 -2.40 -11.46
N ASP A 269 17.84 -2.95 -10.26
CA ASP A 269 18.96 -3.81 -9.91
C ASP A 269 18.96 -5.11 -10.73
N ALA A 270 17.79 -5.58 -11.15
CA ALA A 270 17.65 -6.70 -12.08
C ALA A 270 17.89 -6.34 -13.56
N TRP A 271 17.93 -5.06 -13.89
CA TRP A 271 18.24 -4.56 -15.24
C TRP A 271 19.75 -4.38 -15.47
N ALA A 272 20.50 -4.01 -14.41
CA ALA A 272 21.94 -3.75 -14.43
C ALA A 272 22.78 -5.03 -14.60
#